data_AF-A0A0K1E7W6-F1
#
_entry.id   AF-A0A0K1E7W6-F1
#
_cell.length_a   1.000
_cell.length_b   1.000
_cell.length_c   1.000
_cell.angle_alpha   90.00
_cell.angle_beta   90.00
_cell.angle_gamma   90.00
#
_symmetry.space_group_name_H-M   'P 1'
#
loop_
_entity.id
_entity.type
_entity.pdbx_description
1 polymer ?
#
loop_
_entity_poly.entity_id
_entity_poly.type
_entity_poly.pdbx_seq_one_letter_code
_entity_poly.pdbx_strand_id
1 'polypeptide(L)'
;MAYEKDLVVLLPNKDAQFLLRGILSRMPEMGMRTPSVQFDTHPLRDAGCLDGDELLESQASRYEKALIFVADRTKSGREEMTREDLEARIEEGLNRTGWGSRGRAIVVDPGIDRWLLEHQLGETWSPMEGALSTALDIALRRRRLPRSSNLYEPLGERLVHEGLIDPAWRKLVAILRQWFRTEAQPLEKESSEVELRVRFDALVQKWLSETAHLSSLDAIVQHGAYREIIGMGPRVIPLILRDLEQEPKHWGTALRELTGENPIPPEHAGRVRLMAEDWVRWAKERGYDR
;
A
#
# COMPACT_ATOMS: atom_id res chain seq x y z
N MET A 1 -11.75 10.84 -28.80
CA MET A 1 -13.04 10.23 -28.40
C MET A 1 -13.03 10.14 -26.89
N ALA A 2 -14.08 10.58 -26.21
CA ALA A 2 -14.16 10.48 -24.75
C ALA A 2 -14.69 9.10 -24.37
N TYR A 3 -13.95 8.35 -23.57
CA TYR A 3 -14.39 7.07 -23.01
C TYR A 3 -15.35 7.31 -21.82
N GLU A 4 -16.25 6.36 -21.56
CA GLU A 4 -17.21 6.39 -20.45
C GLU A 4 -16.50 6.24 -19.09
N LYS A 5 -15.53 5.31 -19.01
CA LYS A 5 -14.63 5.16 -17.86
C LYS A 5 -13.21 4.81 -18.30
N ASP A 6 -12.28 4.97 -17.38
CA ASP A 6 -10.85 4.71 -17.58
C ASP A 6 -10.54 3.22 -17.77
N LEU A 7 -11.22 2.33 -17.03
CA LEU A 7 -10.88 0.91 -16.97
C LEU A 7 -12.13 0.03 -16.91
N VAL A 8 -12.15 -1.04 -17.71
CA VAL A 8 -13.01 -2.20 -17.46
C VAL A 8 -12.16 -3.37 -16.97
N VAL A 9 -12.65 -4.09 -15.96
CA VAL A 9 -12.00 -5.30 -15.45
C VAL A 9 -12.97 -6.47 -15.51
N LEU A 10 -12.56 -7.54 -16.20
CA LEU A 10 -13.24 -8.83 -16.17
C LEU A 10 -12.60 -9.74 -15.11
N LEU A 11 -13.41 -10.25 -14.21
CA LEU A 11 -13.00 -11.02 -13.03
C LEU A 11 -13.72 -12.38 -12.97
N PRO A 12 -13.13 -13.40 -12.30
CA PRO A 12 -13.73 -14.72 -12.26
C PRO A 12 -14.87 -14.81 -11.24
N ASN A 13 -14.89 -13.94 -10.22
CA ASN A 13 -15.88 -13.96 -9.16
C ASN A 13 -15.89 -12.64 -8.36
N LYS A 14 -16.84 -12.54 -7.40
CA LYS A 14 -16.99 -11.37 -6.54
C LYS A 14 -15.86 -11.21 -5.53
N ASP A 15 -15.21 -12.28 -5.10
CA ASP A 15 -14.09 -12.20 -4.16
C ASP A 15 -12.89 -11.49 -4.80
N ALA A 16 -12.53 -11.86 -6.04
CA ALA A 16 -11.51 -11.17 -6.83
C ALA A 16 -11.88 -9.70 -7.07
N GLN A 17 -13.18 -9.42 -7.28
CA GLN A 17 -13.67 -8.04 -7.41
C GLN A 17 -13.43 -7.22 -6.14
N PHE A 18 -13.74 -7.76 -4.95
CA PHE A 18 -13.52 -7.05 -3.69
C PHE A 18 -12.04 -6.82 -3.42
N LEU A 19 -11.19 -7.81 -3.69
CA LEU A 19 -9.74 -7.67 -3.58
C LEU A 19 -9.21 -6.55 -4.46
N LEU A 20 -9.55 -6.56 -5.76
CA LEU A 20 -9.05 -5.56 -6.69
C LEU A 20 -9.61 -4.18 -6.37
N ARG A 21 -10.86 -4.07 -5.93
CA ARG A 21 -11.44 -2.81 -5.46
C ARG A 21 -10.65 -2.22 -4.28
N GLY A 22 -10.25 -3.05 -3.31
CA GLY A 22 -9.41 -2.62 -2.19
C GLY A 22 -8.01 -2.14 -2.62
N ILE A 23 -7.42 -2.76 -3.65
CA ILE A 23 -6.14 -2.30 -4.22
C ILE A 23 -6.30 -0.95 -4.91
N LEU A 24 -7.33 -0.81 -5.75
CA LEU A 24 -7.55 0.39 -6.55
C LEU A 24 -7.88 1.62 -5.67
N SER A 25 -8.56 1.44 -4.55
CA SER A 25 -8.86 2.55 -3.62
C SER A 25 -7.60 3.15 -2.96
N ARG A 26 -6.51 2.37 -2.88
CA ARG A 26 -5.22 2.75 -2.28
C ARG A 26 -4.19 3.25 -3.28
N MET A 27 -4.52 3.27 -4.58
CA MET A 27 -3.63 3.81 -5.62
C MET A 27 -3.08 5.22 -5.34
N PRO A 28 -3.84 6.16 -4.75
CA PRO A 28 -3.31 7.48 -4.38
C PRO A 28 -2.14 7.42 -3.41
N GLU A 29 -2.13 6.46 -2.47
CA GLU A 29 -1.03 6.27 -1.51
C GLU A 29 0.27 5.85 -2.21
N MET A 30 0.15 5.22 -3.39
CA MET A 30 1.26 4.79 -4.23
C MET A 30 1.62 5.82 -5.32
N GLY A 31 1.09 7.04 -5.27
CA GLY A 31 1.36 8.09 -6.25
C GLY A 31 0.72 7.86 -7.62
N MET A 32 -0.39 7.13 -7.66
CA MET A 32 -1.19 6.89 -8.87
C MET A 32 -2.56 7.53 -8.73
N ARG A 33 -3.16 7.97 -9.84
CA ARG A 33 -4.56 8.44 -9.84
C ARG A 33 -5.51 7.26 -9.69
N THR A 34 -6.61 7.42 -8.98
CA THR A 34 -7.67 6.39 -8.93
C THR A 34 -8.45 6.42 -10.25
N PRO A 35 -8.46 5.33 -11.04
CA PRO A 35 -9.27 5.27 -12.26
C PRO A 35 -10.76 5.13 -11.95
N SER A 36 -11.60 5.64 -12.84
CA SER A 36 -13.01 5.24 -12.92
C SER A 36 -13.10 3.82 -13.50
N VAL A 37 -13.74 2.90 -12.77
CA VAL A 37 -13.70 1.46 -13.12
C VAL A 37 -15.10 0.86 -13.32
N GLN A 38 -15.22 0.00 -14.33
CA GLN A 38 -16.29 -0.96 -14.50
C GLN A 38 -15.78 -2.36 -14.11
N PHE A 39 -16.53 -3.08 -13.27
CA PHE A 39 -16.21 -4.46 -12.90
C PHE A 39 -17.27 -5.41 -13.44
N ASP A 40 -16.83 -6.36 -14.25
CA ASP A 40 -17.67 -7.44 -14.78
C ASP A 40 -17.16 -8.78 -14.24
N THR A 41 -18.08 -9.73 -14.02
CA THR A 41 -17.73 -11.09 -13.58
C THR A 41 -18.10 -12.11 -14.64
N HIS A 42 -17.17 -13.00 -14.98
CA HIS A 42 -17.41 -14.02 -16.00
C HIS A 42 -18.23 -15.21 -15.44
N PRO A 43 -19.32 -15.66 -16.10
CA PRO A 43 -20.14 -16.78 -15.63
C PRO A 43 -19.37 -18.10 -15.44
N LEU A 44 -18.42 -18.36 -16.33
CA LEU A 44 -17.52 -19.53 -16.29
C LEU A 44 -16.26 -19.33 -15.44
N ARG A 45 -16.22 -18.29 -14.60
CA ARG A 45 -15.11 -18.00 -13.66
C ARG A 45 -13.75 -17.92 -14.37
N ASP A 46 -12.70 -18.50 -13.77
CA ASP A 46 -11.32 -18.47 -14.27
C ASP A 46 -11.20 -19.03 -15.68
N ALA A 47 -11.85 -20.17 -15.96
CA ALA A 47 -11.85 -20.78 -17.29
C ALA A 47 -12.43 -19.85 -18.36
N GLY A 48 -13.51 -19.13 -18.03
CA GLY A 48 -14.08 -18.18 -18.98
C GLY A 48 -13.34 -16.85 -19.09
N CYS A 49 -12.58 -16.46 -18.07
CA CYS A 49 -11.71 -15.29 -18.18
C CYS A 49 -10.59 -15.51 -19.20
N LEU A 50 -10.16 -16.76 -19.44
CA LEU A 50 -9.14 -17.07 -20.45
C LEU A 50 -9.52 -16.70 -21.89
N ASP A 51 -10.82 -16.70 -22.19
CA ASP A 51 -11.38 -16.33 -23.49
C ASP A 51 -12.30 -15.09 -23.34
N GLY A 52 -12.02 -14.28 -22.32
CA GLY A 52 -12.82 -13.10 -21.96
C GLY A 52 -12.65 -11.90 -22.90
N ASP A 53 -11.72 -11.98 -23.86
CA ASP A 53 -11.51 -10.97 -24.89
C ASP A 53 -12.74 -10.81 -25.80
N GLU A 54 -13.47 -11.90 -26.07
CA GLU A 54 -14.73 -11.87 -26.83
C GLU A 54 -15.80 -11.06 -26.09
N LEU A 55 -15.89 -11.22 -24.76
CA LEU A 55 -16.87 -10.50 -23.95
C LEU A 55 -16.58 -9.00 -23.88
N LEU A 56 -15.30 -8.63 -23.92
CA LEU A 56 -14.86 -7.23 -23.86
C LEU A 56 -14.81 -6.54 -25.23
N GLU A 57 -14.91 -7.28 -26.35
CA GLU A 57 -14.86 -6.71 -27.71
C GLU A 57 -15.87 -5.56 -27.89
N SER A 58 -17.13 -5.81 -27.54
CA SER A 58 -18.21 -4.80 -27.65
C SER A 58 -18.00 -3.57 -26.76
N GLN A 59 -17.09 -3.65 -25.79
CA GLN A 59 -16.81 -2.61 -24.80
C GLN A 59 -15.58 -1.76 -25.17
N ALA A 60 -14.84 -2.11 -26.22
CA ALA A 60 -13.57 -1.47 -26.60
C ALA A 60 -13.70 0.02 -26.98
N SER A 61 -14.89 0.45 -27.41
CA SER A 61 -15.23 1.85 -27.70
C SER A 61 -15.67 2.64 -26.47
N ARG A 62 -16.07 1.95 -25.39
CA ARG A 62 -16.63 2.55 -24.18
C ARG A 62 -15.58 2.82 -23.11
N TYR A 63 -14.53 2.01 -23.02
CA TYR A 63 -13.52 2.15 -21.97
C TYR A 63 -12.11 2.36 -22.53
N GLU A 64 -11.31 3.11 -21.79
CA GLU A 64 -9.95 3.44 -22.23
C GLU A 64 -8.99 2.25 -22.10
N LYS A 65 -9.09 1.45 -21.04
CA LYS A 65 -8.24 0.29 -20.78
C LYS A 65 -9.08 -0.93 -20.44
N ALA A 66 -8.55 -2.13 -20.73
CA ALA A 66 -9.15 -3.40 -20.32
C ALA A 66 -8.15 -4.25 -19.54
N LEU A 67 -8.62 -4.83 -18.43
CA LEU A 67 -7.86 -5.80 -17.65
C LEU A 67 -8.67 -7.09 -17.51
N ILE A 68 -8.11 -8.21 -17.94
CA ILE A 68 -8.67 -9.54 -17.65
C ILE A 68 -7.88 -10.14 -16.50
N PHE A 69 -8.57 -10.59 -15.46
CA PHE A 69 -7.97 -11.16 -14.27
C PHE A 69 -8.38 -12.62 -14.11
N VAL A 70 -7.41 -13.52 -13.97
CA VAL A 70 -7.60 -14.94 -13.67
C VAL A 70 -6.99 -15.19 -12.30
N ALA A 71 -7.82 -15.57 -11.34
CA ALA A 71 -7.42 -15.70 -9.93
C ALA A 71 -6.76 -17.04 -9.61
N ASP A 72 -7.00 -18.06 -10.43
CA ASP A 72 -6.44 -19.40 -10.22
C ASP A 72 -6.14 -20.10 -11.54
N ARG A 73 -4.86 -20.08 -11.95
CA ARG A 73 -4.38 -20.80 -13.15
C ARG A 73 -4.76 -22.29 -13.13
N THR A 74 -4.74 -22.93 -11.95
CA THR A 74 -4.99 -24.37 -11.81
C THR A 74 -6.46 -24.75 -11.93
N LYS A 75 -7.37 -23.76 -11.97
CA LYS A 75 -8.81 -23.95 -12.19
C LYS A 75 -9.27 -23.37 -13.52
N SER A 76 -8.32 -23.02 -14.38
CA SER A 76 -8.61 -22.40 -15.67
C SER A 76 -8.94 -23.43 -16.76
N GLY A 77 -8.72 -24.73 -16.51
CA GLY A 77 -8.93 -25.79 -17.51
C GLY A 77 -7.84 -25.84 -18.58
N ARG A 78 -6.72 -25.13 -18.36
CA ARG A 78 -5.52 -25.09 -19.21
C ARG A 78 -4.26 -25.19 -18.36
N GLU A 79 -4.25 -26.13 -17.43
CA GLU A 79 -3.21 -26.25 -16.40
C GLU A 79 -1.83 -26.59 -17.00
N GLU A 80 -1.79 -27.08 -18.23
CA GLU A 80 -0.58 -27.36 -19.01
C GLU A 80 0.17 -26.10 -19.46
N MET A 81 -0.52 -24.96 -19.55
CA MET A 81 0.09 -23.71 -19.98
C MET A 81 0.71 -22.95 -18.80
N THR A 82 1.83 -22.27 -19.06
CA THR A 82 2.45 -21.38 -18.06
C THR A 82 1.59 -20.14 -17.84
N ARG A 83 1.84 -19.42 -16.73
CA ARG A 83 1.20 -18.12 -16.50
C ARG A 83 1.46 -17.18 -17.68
N GLU A 84 2.72 -17.08 -18.09
CA GLU A 84 3.17 -16.18 -19.14
C GLU A 84 2.47 -16.49 -20.47
N ASP A 85 2.34 -17.77 -20.81
CA ASP A 85 1.69 -18.20 -22.05
C ASP A 85 0.19 -17.88 -22.03
N LEU A 86 -0.48 -18.06 -20.90
CA LEU A 86 -1.89 -17.71 -20.76
C LEU A 86 -2.10 -16.20 -20.84
N GLU A 87 -1.27 -15.41 -20.15
CA GLU A 87 -1.32 -13.96 -20.23
C GLU A 87 -1.07 -13.46 -21.66
N ALA A 88 -0.06 -13.99 -22.34
CA ALA A 88 0.26 -13.63 -23.72
C ALA A 88 -0.90 -13.98 -24.67
N ARG A 89 -1.52 -15.15 -24.50
CA ARG A 89 -2.69 -15.56 -25.28
C ARG A 89 -3.87 -14.60 -25.09
N ILE A 90 -4.20 -14.25 -23.85
CA ILE A 90 -5.31 -13.33 -23.54
C ILE A 90 -5.01 -11.93 -24.12
N GLU A 91 -3.78 -11.46 -23.96
CA GLU A 91 -3.34 -10.16 -24.50
C GLU A 91 -3.36 -10.13 -26.05
N GLU A 92 -3.04 -11.24 -26.72
CA GLU A 92 -3.20 -11.39 -28.16
C GLU A 92 -4.68 -11.37 -28.59
N GLY A 93 -5.56 -12.02 -27.83
CA GLY A 93 -7.01 -11.93 -28.00
C GLY A 93 -7.51 -10.50 -27.93
N LEU A 94 -7.20 -9.79 -26.83
CA LEU A 94 -7.54 -8.38 -26.63
C LEU A 94 -6.99 -7.47 -27.76
N ASN A 95 -5.78 -7.74 -28.25
CA ASN A 95 -5.19 -7.00 -29.35
C ASN A 95 -6.02 -7.16 -30.64
N ARG A 96 -6.52 -8.37 -30.92
CA ARG A 96 -7.39 -8.65 -32.09
C ARG A 96 -8.79 -8.06 -31.95
N THR A 97 -9.32 -7.94 -30.72
CA THR A 97 -10.68 -7.44 -30.45
C THR A 97 -10.74 -5.92 -30.18
N GLY A 98 -9.77 -5.16 -30.69
CA GLY A 98 -9.82 -3.69 -30.71
C GLY A 98 -9.25 -2.97 -29.48
N TRP A 99 -8.71 -3.70 -28.51
CA TRP A 99 -8.03 -3.08 -27.35
C TRP A 99 -6.60 -2.68 -27.66
N GLY A 100 -5.94 -3.37 -28.59
CA GLY A 100 -4.54 -3.10 -28.92
C GLY A 100 -3.65 -3.26 -27.68
N SER A 101 -2.69 -2.34 -27.51
CA SER A 101 -1.83 -2.27 -26.33
C SER A 101 -2.53 -1.78 -25.04
N ARG A 102 -3.83 -1.47 -25.09
CA ARG A 102 -4.63 -1.00 -23.95
C ARG A 102 -5.31 -2.14 -23.18
N GLY A 103 -5.26 -3.37 -23.71
CA GLY A 103 -5.75 -4.57 -23.05
C GLY A 103 -4.60 -5.33 -22.39
N ARG A 104 -4.74 -5.72 -21.12
CA ARG A 104 -3.74 -6.52 -20.39
C ARG A 104 -4.39 -7.67 -19.63
N ALA A 105 -3.60 -8.70 -19.35
CA ALA A 105 -4.03 -9.86 -18.58
C ALA A 105 -3.16 -10.09 -17.36
N ILE A 106 -3.79 -10.54 -16.28
CA ILE A 106 -3.13 -11.01 -15.06
C ILE A 106 -3.62 -12.42 -14.78
N VAL A 107 -2.69 -13.37 -14.67
CA VAL A 107 -3.00 -14.74 -14.28
C VAL A 107 -2.22 -15.06 -13.01
N VAL A 108 -2.94 -15.45 -11.95
CA VAL A 108 -2.32 -15.83 -10.69
C VAL A 108 -2.02 -17.33 -10.70
N ASP A 109 -0.76 -17.68 -10.46
CA ASP A 109 -0.32 -19.06 -10.28
C ASP A 109 -0.22 -19.39 -8.79
N PRO A 110 -1.13 -20.21 -8.22
CA PRO A 110 -1.10 -20.55 -6.80
C PRO A 110 0.14 -21.35 -6.37
N GLY A 111 0.95 -21.86 -7.30
CA GLY A 111 2.18 -22.60 -6.98
C GLY A 111 3.34 -21.75 -6.46
N ILE A 112 3.36 -20.45 -6.76
CA ILE A 112 4.46 -19.54 -6.38
C ILE A 112 4.38 -19.18 -4.88
N ASP A 113 3.17 -18.93 -4.38
CA ASP A 113 2.93 -18.66 -2.96
C ASP A 113 3.37 -19.83 -2.08
N ARG A 114 3.16 -21.07 -2.53
CA ARG A 114 3.54 -22.29 -1.80
C ARG A 114 5.06 -22.42 -1.64
N TRP A 115 5.82 -22.22 -2.72
CA TRP A 115 7.28 -22.31 -2.67
C TRP A 115 7.89 -21.22 -1.76
N LEU A 116 7.35 -20.01 -1.82
CA LEU A 116 7.77 -18.89 -0.96
C LEU A 116 7.40 -19.09 0.51
N LEU A 117 6.19 -19.60 0.79
CA LEU A 117 5.74 -19.93 2.13
C LEU A 117 6.55 -21.08 2.75
N GLU A 118 6.87 -22.12 1.99
CA GLU A 118 7.68 -23.26 2.43
C GLU A 118 9.13 -22.87 2.76
N HIS A 119 9.68 -21.83 2.10
CA HIS A 119 11.08 -21.39 2.31
C HIS A 119 11.23 -20.17 3.24
N GLN A 120 10.13 -19.55 3.69
CA GLN A 120 10.17 -18.40 4.63
C GLN A 120 9.40 -18.61 5.94
N LEU A 121 8.56 -19.64 6.07
CA LEU A 121 7.87 -19.97 7.31
C LEU A 121 8.05 -21.47 7.63
N GLY A 122 8.58 -21.74 8.83
CA GLY A 122 9.06 -23.06 9.24
C GLY A 122 8.07 -24.22 9.13
N GLU A 123 8.66 -25.41 9.07
CA GLU A 123 8.07 -26.74 8.85
C GLU A 123 6.77 -27.01 9.63
N THR A 124 5.60 -26.91 8.97
CA THR A 124 4.39 -27.70 9.24
C THR A 124 3.26 -27.26 8.29
N TRP A 125 3.25 -27.75 7.06
CA TRP A 125 2.09 -27.57 6.19
C TRP A 125 1.85 -28.79 5.29
N SER A 126 0.59 -29.18 5.15
CA SER A 126 0.13 -30.33 4.36
C SER A 126 -0.90 -29.86 3.33
N PRO A 127 -0.88 -30.37 2.09
CA PRO A 127 -1.54 -29.74 0.96
C PRO A 127 -3.00 -30.20 0.83
N MET A 128 -3.95 -29.27 1.01
CA MET A 128 -5.26 -29.36 0.37
C MET A 128 -5.76 -27.96 0.01
N GLU A 129 -6.02 -27.80 -1.30
CA GLU A 129 -6.79 -26.73 -1.97
C GLU A 129 -6.13 -25.32 -2.06
N GLY A 130 -6.38 -24.62 -3.18
CA GLY A 130 -5.59 -23.54 -3.79
C GLY A 130 -5.24 -22.28 -2.98
N ALA A 131 -4.09 -21.67 -3.30
CA ALA A 131 -3.31 -20.78 -2.43
C ALA A 131 -4.01 -19.47 -1.98
N LEU A 132 -4.83 -18.82 -2.82
CA LEU A 132 -5.52 -17.58 -2.42
C LEU A 132 -6.81 -17.84 -1.63
N SER A 133 -7.62 -18.83 -2.02
CA SER A 133 -8.81 -19.18 -1.23
C SER A 133 -8.44 -19.81 0.10
N THR A 134 -7.33 -20.55 0.16
CA THR A 134 -6.91 -21.31 1.35
C THR A 134 -6.16 -20.45 2.36
N ALA A 135 -5.25 -19.55 1.96
CA ALA A 135 -4.65 -18.59 2.89
C ALA A 135 -5.72 -17.70 3.55
N LEU A 136 -6.73 -17.32 2.76
CA LEU A 136 -7.89 -16.56 3.19
C LEU A 136 -8.83 -17.37 4.09
N ASP A 137 -9.21 -18.61 3.71
CA ASP A 137 -10.06 -19.48 4.53
C ASP A 137 -9.37 -19.84 5.86
N ILE A 138 -8.04 -20.01 5.88
CA ILE A 138 -7.25 -20.25 7.10
C ILE A 138 -7.25 -19.01 8.01
N ALA A 139 -7.06 -17.81 7.45
CA ALA A 139 -7.12 -16.56 8.20
C ALA A 139 -8.52 -16.30 8.80
N LEU A 140 -9.57 -16.58 8.04
CA LEU A 140 -10.97 -16.47 8.47
C LEU A 140 -11.33 -17.50 9.55
N ARG A 141 -10.91 -18.77 9.39
CA ARG A 141 -11.13 -19.84 10.38
C ARG A 141 -10.38 -19.60 11.69
N ARG A 142 -9.12 -19.15 11.66
CA ARG A 142 -8.33 -18.84 12.87
C ARG A 142 -8.94 -17.72 13.71
N ARG A 143 -9.67 -16.78 13.10
CA ARG A 143 -10.29 -15.64 13.79
C ARG A 143 -11.80 -15.80 14.07
N ARG A 144 -12.40 -16.96 13.72
CA ARG A 144 -13.86 -17.22 13.83
C ARG A 144 -14.71 -16.12 13.19
N LEU A 145 -14.25 -15.53 12.10
CA LEU A 145 -14.98 -14.48 11.40
C LEU A 145 -15.85 -15.10 10.30
N PRO A 146 -17.10 -14.62 10.10
CA PRO A 146 -17.96 -15.11 9.04
C PRO A 146 -17.32 -14.80 7.67
N ARG A 147 -17.53 -15.69 6.69
CA ARG A 147 -17.21 -15.45 5.27
C ARG A 147 -18.07 -14.29 4.76
N SER A 148 -17.66 -13.05 5.01
CA SER A 148 -18.35 -11.86 4.54
C SER A 148 -17.38 -10.95 3.80
N SER A 149 -17.90 -10.32 2.74
CA SER A 149 -17.20 -9.45 1.78
C SER A 149 -16.44 -8.27 2.40
N ASN A 150 -16.68 -7.96 3.67
CA ASN A 150 -16.07 -6.83 4.39
C ASN A 150 -14.64 -7.11 4.89
N LEU A 151 -14.09 -8.30 4.63
CA LEU A 151 -12.76 -8.71 5.12
C LEU A 151 -11.67 -8.72 4.03
N TYR A 152 -12.04 -8.53 2.77
CA TYR A 152 -11.11 -8.47 1.64
C TYR A 152 -10.45 -7.10 1.49
N GLU A 153 -11.18 -6.03 1.82
CA GLU A 153 -10.72 -4.66 1.72
C GLU A 153 -9.52 -4.38 2.66
N PRO A 154 -9.53 -4.77 3.95
CA PRO A 154 -8.37 -4.63 4.84
C PRO A 154 -7.18 -5.53 4.47
N LEU A 155 -7.40 -6.62 3.74
CA LEU A 155 -6.32 -7.51 3.31
C LEU A 155 -5.52 -6.90 2.16
N GLY A 156 -6.20 -6.26 1.19
CA GLY A 156 -5.54 -5.49 0.14
C GLY A 156 -4.55 -4.46 0.70
N GLU A 157 -4.88 -3.85 1.85
CA GLU A 157 -4.00 -2.90 2.56
C GLU A 157 -2.67 -3.53 2.97
N ARG A 158 -2.69 -4.75 3.53
CA ARG A 158 -1.47 -5.45 3.96
C ARG A 158 -0.62 -5.95 2.80
N LEU A 159 -1.26 -6.44 1.73
CA LEU A 159 -0.54 -6.96 0.55
C LEU A 159 0.26 -5.85 -0.16
N VAL A 160 -0.23 -4.61 -0.15
CA VAL A 160 0.48 -3.44 -0.69
C VAL A 160 1.69 -3.07 0.17
N HIS A 161 1.59 -3.17 1.50
CA HIS A 161 2.66 -2.82 2.43
C HIS A 161 3.77 -3.89 2.53
N GLU A 162 3.43 -5.18 2.45
CA GLU A 162 4.37 -6.28 2.72
C GLU A 162 5.14 -6.77 1.49
N GLY A 163 4.93 -6.17 0.31
CA GLY A 163 5.80 -6.41 -0.85
C GLY A 163 5.87 -7.88 -1.27
N LEU A 164 4.72 -8.53 -1.41
CA LEU A 164 4.67 -9.93 -1.81
C LEU A 164 5.41 -10.20 -3.12
N ILE A 165 6.11 -11.33 -3.14
CA ILE A 165 7.04 -11.78 -4.18
C ILE A 165 6.31 -12.41 -5.38
N ASP A 166 4.97 -12.39 -5.40
CA ASP A 166 4.18 -12.92 -6.51
C ASP A 166 4.37 -12.09 -7.80
N PRO A 167 4.80 -12.72 -8.92
CA PRO A 167 5.05 -11.97 -10.14
C PRO A 167 3.79 -11.48 -10.86
N ALA A 168 2.61 -12.09 -10.64
CA ALA A 168 1.35 -11.59 -11.18
C ALA A 168 0.99 -10.25 -10.51
N TRP A 169 1.24 -10.11 -9.19
CA TRP A 169 1.07 -8.85 -8.48
C TRP A 169 2.07 -7.78 -8.92
N ARG A 170 3.35 -8.14 -9.11
CA ARG A 170 4.35 -7.20 -9.66
C ARG A 170 3.93 -6.69 -11.03
N LYS A 171 3.43 -7.59 -11.89
CA LYS A 171 2.90 -7.24 -13.21
C LYS A 171 1.70 -6.30 -13.11
N LEU A 172 0.73 -6.60 -12.24
CA LEU A 172 -0.45 -5.75 -12.02
C LEU A 172 -0.04 -4.33 -11.61
N VAL A 173 0.81 -4.20 -10.60
CA VAL A 173 1.28 -2.88 -10.13
C VAL A 173 2.05 -2.15 -11.23
N ALA A 174 2.90 -2.84 -11.99
CA ALA A 174 3.62 -2.22 -13.11
C ALA A 174 2.65 -1.70 -14.19
N ILE A 175 1.61 -2.46 -14.52
CA ILE A 175 0.56 -2.05 -15.46
C ILE A 175 -0.20 -0.82 -14.94
N LEU A 176 -0.67 -0.87 -13.70
CA LEU A 176 -1.43 0.23 -13.09
C LEU A 176 -0.57 1.50 -13.00
N ARG A 177 0.71 1.37 -12.66
CA ARG A 177 1.66 2.50 -12.69
C ARG A 177 1.85 3.05 -14.08
N GLN A 178 1.93 2.20 -15.11
CA GLN A 178 2.07 2.66 -16.48
C GLN A 178 0.81 3.40 -16.96
N TRP A 179 -0.37 2.90 -16.61
CA TRP A 179 -1.65 3.46 -17.08
C TRP A 179 -2.12 4.68 -16.31
N PHE A 180 -1.92 4.68 -15.00
CA PHE A 180 -2.52 5.63 -14.07
C PHE A 180 -1.47 6.32 -13.22
N ARG A 181 -0.23 6.40 -13.72
CA ARG A 181 0.76 7.33 -13.16
C ARG A 181 0.06 8.68 -13.03
N THR A 182 0.11 9.27 -11.85
CA THR A 182 -0.30 10.66 -11.73
C THR A 182 0.65 11.46 -12.63
N GLU A 183 0.13 12.05 -13.71
CA GLU A 183 0.75 13.27 -14.24
C GLU A 183 0.68 14.27 -13.10
N ALA A 184 1.74 14.26 -12.32
CA ALA A 184 2.14 15.28 -11.41
C ALA A 184 1.02 16.19 -10.85
N GLN A 185 0.51 15.88 -9.64
CA GLN A 185 0.28 16.94 -8.64
C GLN A 185 1.36 16.90 -7.54
N PRO A 186 2.63 17.24 -7.83
CA PRO A 186 3.64 17.55 -6.83
C PRO A 186 3.23 18.81 -6.07
N LEU A 187 2.61 19.78 -6.74
CA LEU A 187 2.38 21.11 -6.19
C LEU A 187 1.55 21.11 -4.89
N GLU A 188 0.50 20.30 -4.75
CA GLU A 188 -0.31 20.31 -3.52
C GLU A 188 0.35 19.54 -2.37
N LYS A 189 0.97 18.39 -2.64
CA LYS A 189 1.64 17.61 -1.59
C LYS A 189 2.93 18.29 -1.12
N GLU A 190 3.72 18.82 -2.06
CA GLU A 190 4.92 19.60 -1.80
C GLU A 190 4.56 20.94 -1.12
N SER A 191 3.48 21.64 -1.54
CA SER A 191 2.97 22.81 -0.82
C SER A 191 2.54 22.44 0.60
N SER A 192 1.86 21.31 0.82
CA SER A 192 1.43 20.90 2.15
C SER A 192 2.59 20.50 3.07
N GLU A 193 3.65 19.88 2.53
CA GLU A 193 4.85 19.52 3.29
C GLU A 193 5.72 20.74 3.57
N VAL A 194 5.82 21.66 2.60
CA VAL A 194 6.48 22.96 2.78
C VAL A 194 5.74 23.79 3.82
N GLU A 195 4.42 23.89 3.76
CA GLU A 195 3.59 24.58 4.75
C GLU A 195 3.72 23.96 6.14
N LEU A 196 3.71 22.63 6.23
CA LEU A 196 3.93 21.91 7.49
C LEU A 196 5.29 22.25 8.08
N ARG A 197 6.35 22.24 7.25
CA ARG A 197 7.71 22.57 7.67
C ARG A 197 7.86 24.03 8.07
N VAL A 198 7.31 24.95 7.30
CA VAL A 198 7.31 26.40 7.61
C VAL A 198 6.61 26.65 8.95
N ARG A 199 5.45 26.04 9.18
CA ARG A 199 4.73 26.16 10.45
C ARG A 199 5.53 25.55 11.61
N PHE A 200 6.10 24.36 11.41
CA PHE A 200 6.96 23.70 12.40
C PHE A 200 8.13 24.60 12.78
N ASP A 201 8.91 25.07 11.80
CA ASP A 201 10.09 25.92 12.00
C ASP A 201 9.70 27.22 12.74
N ALA A 202 8.59 27.86 12.36
CA ALA A 202 8.09 29.05 13.04
C ALA A 202 7.74 28.80 14.51
N LEU A 203 7.08 27.68 14.83
CA LEU A 203 6.74 27.29 16.20
C LEU A 203 7.99 26.93 17.02
N VAL A 204 8.98 26.26 16.42
CA VAL A 204 10.26 25.95 17.07
C VAL A 204 11.01 27.24 17.41
N GLN A 205 11.13 28.17 16.47
CA GLN A 205 11.80 29.45 16.72
C GLN A 205 11.09 30.25 17.82
N LYS A 206 9.76 30.31 17.78
CA LYS A 206 8.97 30.95 18.83
C LYS A 206 9.23 30.31 20.19
N TRP A 207 9.09 28.98 20.28
CA TRP A 207 9.36 28.21 21.49
C TRP A 207 10.75 28.51 22.06
N LEU A 208 11.80 28.38 21.26
CA LEU A 208 13.17 28.60 21.72
C LEU A 208 13.39 30.04 22.20
N SER A 209 12.90 31.04 21.47
CA SER A 209 13.05 32.45 21.86
C SER A 209 12.32 32.79 23.17
N GLU A 210 11.12 32.25 23.36
CA GLU A 210 10.27 32.52 24.52
C GLU A 210 10.66 31.68 25.74
N THR A 211 11.37 30.55 25.57
CA THR A 211 11.78 29.68 26.67
C THR A 211 13.28 29.67 26.99
N ALA A 212 14.14 30.32 26.21
CA ALA A 212 15.60 30.29 26.40
C ALA A 212 16.08 30.74 27.80
N HIS A 213 15.31 31.59 28.48
CA HIS A 213 15.64 32.09 29.82
C HIS A 213 15.09 31.22 30.96
N LEU A 214 14.28 30.20 30.65
CA LEU A 214 13.65 29.34 31.64
C LEU A 214 14.60 28.22 32.06
N SER A 215 14.67 27.94 33.37
CA SER A 215 15.45 26.82 33.92
C SER A 215 14.59 25.59 34.26
N SER A 216 13.27 25.68 34.07
CA SER A 216 12.33 24.59 34.36
C SER A 216 11.96 23.84 33.08
N LEU A 217 12.32 22.56 33.00
CA LEU A 217 11.94 21.69 31.89
C LEU A 217 10.42 21.60 31.73
N ASP A 218 9.67 21.58 32.83
CA ASP A 218 8.21 21.53 32.81
C ASP A 218 7.63 22.80 32.17
N ALA A 219 8.14 23.98 32.54
CA ALA A 219 7.73 25.24 31.92
C ALA A 219 8.10 25.32 30.43
N ILE A 220 9.25 24.75 30.04
CA ILE A 220 9.70 24.66 28.65
C ILE A 220 8.73 23.80 27.81
N VAL A 221 8.30 22.63 28.31
CA VAL A 221 7.43 21.72 27.53
C VAL A 221 5.94 22.07 27.60
N GLN A 222 5.50 22.83 28.60
CA GLN A 222 4.13 23.35 28.68
C GLN A 222 3.91 24.61 27.83
N HIS A 223 4.97 25.12 27.19
CA HIS A 223 4.88 26.29 26.33
C HIS A 223 3.87 26.08 25.18
N GLY A 224 3.07 27.11 24.89
CA GLY A 224 1.98 27.00 23.91
C GLY A 224 2.45 26.53 22.53
N ALA A 225 3.57 27.05 22.03
CA ALA A 225 4.13 26.63 20.74
C ALA A 225 4.60 25.16 20.75
N TYR A 226 5.13 24.67 21.88
CA TYR A 226 5.55 23.27 22.02
C TYR A 226 4.34 22.33 22.02
N ARG A 227 3.28 22.69 22.76
CA ARG A 227 2.01 21.93 22.77
C ARG A 227 1.32 21.96 21.41
N GLU A 228 1.41 23.07 20.68
CA GLU A 228 0.88 23.19 19.31
C GLU A 228 1.61 22.24 18.34
N ILE A 229 2.94 22.13 18.44
CA ILE A 229 3.72 21.16 17.65
C ILE A 229 3.25 19.73 17.92
N ILE A 230 2.99 19.35 19.17
CA ILE A 230 2.40 18.04 19.50
C ILE A 230 0.99 17.91 18.88
N GLY A 231 0.20 18.98 18.93
CA GLY A 231 -1.13 19.04 18.33
C GLY A 231 -1.15 18.87 16.80
N MET A 232 -0.04 19.12 16.11
CA MET A 232 0.11 18.84 14.67
C MET A 232 0.16 17.33 14.36
N GLY A 233 0.31 16.48 15.38
CA GLY A 233 0.18 15.03 15.28
C GLY A 233 1.39 14.31 14.68
N PRO A 234 1.27 13.00 14.38
CA PRO A 234 2.42 12.15 14.01
C PRO A 234 3.22 12.61 12.78
N ARG A 235 2.64 13.48 11.93
CA ARG A 235 3.31 14.01 10.73
C ARG A 235 4.55 14.85 11.05
N VAL A 236 4.67 15.41 12.26
CA VAL A 236 5.86 16.18 12.67
C VAL A 236 7.00 15.31 13.23
N ILE A 237 6.78 14.02 13.47
CA ILE A 237 7.81 13.12 14.04
C ILE A 237 9.12 13.16 13.23
N PRO A 238 9.12 13.06 11.88
CA PRO A 238 10.36 13.15 11.11
C PRO A 238 11.04 14.51 11.23
N LEU A 239 10.28 15.61 11.34
CA LEU A 239 10.83 16.96 11.49
C LEU A 239 11.50 17.14 12.84
N ILE A 240 10.87 16.64 13.92
CA ILE A 240 11.41 16.65 15.27
C ILE A 240 12.71 15.83 15.34
N LEU A 241 12.72 14.64 14.73
CA LEU A 241 13.91 13.78 14.71
C LEU A 241 15.08 14.41 13.95
N ARG A 242 14.81 15.06 12.80
CA ARG A 242 15.84 15.80 12.05
C ARG A 242 16.38 17.01 12.84
N ASP A 243 15.50 17.73 13.53
CA ASP A 243 15.94 18.85 14.39
C ASP A 243 16.75 18.37 15.60
N LEU A 244 16.38 17.22 16.17
CA LEU A 244 17.09 16.57 17.28
C LEU A 244 18.46 16.01 16.88
N GLU A 245 18.61 15.52 15.64
CA GLU A 245 19.89 15.07 15.08
C GLU A 245 20.87 16.23 14.87
N GLN A 246 20.37 17.41 14.51
CA GLN A 246 21.19 18.62 14.34
C GLN A 246 21.65 19.20 15.67
N GLU A 247 20.73 19.32 16.63
CA GLU A 247 21.02 19.89 17.94
C GLU A 247 20.20 19.19 19.03
N PRO A 248 20.85 18.66 20.09
CA PRO A 248 20.15 18.04 21.21
C PRO A 248 19.26 19.05 21.95
N LYS A 249 17.95 18.99 21.70
CA LYS A 249 16.91 19.82 22.35
C LYS A 249 15.99 18.96 23.23
N HIS A 250 15.10 19.61 23.98
CA HIS A 250 14.15 18.96 24.89
C HIS A 250 12.95 18.26 24.21
N TRP A 251 13.17 17.59 23.06
CA TRP A 251 12.12 16.94 22.28
C TRP A 251 11.58 15.63 22.84
N GLY A 252 12.27 15.01 23.81
CA GLY A 252 11.92 13.68 24.32
C GLY A 252 10.48 13.57 24.84
N THR A 253 9.92 14.65 25.41
CA THR A 253 8.51 14.66 25.85
C THR A 253 7.56 14.62 24.65
N ALA A 254 7.84 15.38 23.58
CA ALA A 254 7.00 15.40 22.39
C ALA A 254 7.06 14.06 21.66
N LEU A 255 8.27 13.50 21.47
CA LEU A 255 8.44 12.20 20.81
C LEU A 255 7.72 11.09 21.57
N ARG A 256 7.79 11.06 22.91
CA ARG A 256 7.05 10.09 23.72
C ARG A 256 5.53 10.24 23.59
N GLU A 257 5.01 11.46 23.60
CA GLU A 257 3.57 11.71 23.44
C GLU A 257 3.07 11.36 22.02
N LEU A 258 3.86 11.67 20.99
CA LEU A 258 3.50 11.43 19.60
C LEU A 258 3.63 9.96 19.17
N THR A 259 4.63 9.25 19.69
CA THR A 259 4.92 7.85 19.33
C THR A 259 4.31 6.85 20.28
N GLY A 260 4.03 7.24 21.53
CA GLY A 260 3.67 6.33 22.62
C GLY A 260 4.83 5.45 23.10
N GLU A 261 6.05 5.68 22.62
CA GLU A 261 7.24 4.87 22.94
C GLU A 261 8.28 5.66 23.75
N ASN A 262 9.19 4.94 24.41
CA ASN A 262 10.34 5.53 25.08
C ASN A 262 11.58 4.62 24.89
N PRO A 263 12.45 4.90 23.91
CA PRO A 263 13.63 4.09 23.62
C PRO A 263 14.80 4.37 24.57
N ILE A 264 14.66 5.34 25.49
CA ILE A 264 15.76 5.81 26.35
C ILE A 264 15.98 4.83 27.51
N PRO A 265 17.17 4.21 27.62
CA PRO A 265 17.53 3.39 28.78
C PRO A 265 17.58 4.21 30.07
N PRO A 266 17.27 3.63 31.25
CA PRO A 266 17.33 4.34 32.53
C PRO A 266 18.69 5.01 32.81
N GLU A 267 19.78 4.41 32.33
CA GLU A 267 21.15 4.89 32.51
C GLU A 267 21.45 6.18 31.72
N HIS A 268 20.65 6.43 30.67
CA HIS A 268 20.77 7.61 29.81
C HIS A 268 19.83 8.74 30.25
N ALA A 269 18.95 8.50 31.22
CA ALA A 269 18.02 9.50 31.72
C ALA A 269 18.74 10.77 32.23
N GLY A 270 18.25 11.93 31.80
CA GLY A 270 18.85 13.23 32.14
C GLY A 270 20.09 13.60 31.33
N ARG A 271 20.64 12.70 30.51
CA ARG A 271 21.78 12.96 29.63
C ARG A 271 21.29 13.32 28.24
N VAL A 272 20.97 14.60 28.03
CA VAL A 272 20.30 15.13 26.83
C VAL A 272 20.90 14.63 25.52
N ARG A 273 22.24 14.56 25.41
CA ARG A 273 22.92 14.03 24.20
C ARG A 273 22.66 12.55 23.96
N LEU A 274 22.82 11.71 24.97
CA LEU A 274 22.58 10.25 24.85
C LEU A 274 21.10 9.97 24.57
N MET A 275 20.20 10.71 25.22
CA MET A 275 18.76 10.61 24.96
C MET A 275 18.42 10.98 23.50
N ALA A 276 19.08 11.97 22.93
CA ALA A 276 18.93 12.33 21.52
C ALA A 276 19.42 11.21 20.60
N GLU A 277 20.59 10.64 20.89
CA GLU A 277 21.16 9.50 20.14
C GLU A 277 20.26 8.27 20.18
N ASP A 278 19.63 7.96 21.32
CA ASP A 278 18.69 6.84 21.46
C ASP A 278 17.45 7.04 20.59
N TRP A 279 16.91 8.27 20.53
CA TRP A 279 15.79 8.61 19.66
C TRP A 279 16.17 8.55 18.17
N VAL A 280 17.35 9.02 17.80
CA VAL A 280 17.86 8.94 16.42
C VAL A 280 18.09 7.48 16.00
N ARG A 281 18.58 6.63 16.90
CA ARG A 281 18.72 5.18 16.65
C ARG A 281 17.36 4.53 16.44
N TRP A 282 16.41 4.79 17.33
CA TRP A 282 15.04 4.30 17.22
C TRP A 282 14.39 4.73 15.89
N ALA A 283 14.63 5.97 15.45
CA ALA A 283 14.13 6.48 14.18
C ALA A 283 14.62 5.65 12.98
N LYS A 284 15.91 5.29 12.97
CA LYS A 284 16.54 4.46 11.92
C LYS A 284 15.95 3.06 11.89
N GLU A 285 15.77 2.43 13.05
CA GLU A 285 15.18 1.09 13.18
C GLU A 285 13.71 1.04 12.71
N ARG A 286 12.97 2.14 12.89
CA ARG A 286 11.56 2.28 12.49
C ARG A 286 11.36 2.83 11.09
N GLY A 287 12.43 3.13 10.35
CA GLY A 287 12.36 3.59 8.96
C GLY A 287 11.97 5.07 8.79
N TYR A 288 12.18 5.90 9.80
CA TYR A 288 11.99 7.36 9.71
C TYR A 288 13.15 8.09 9.00
N ASP A 289 14.20 7.36 8.59
CA ASP A 289 15.41 7.86 7.91
C ASP A 289 15.25 7.91 6.37
N ARG A 290 14.07 8.32 5.88
CA ARG A 290 13.79 8.50 4.44
C ARG A 290 13.22 9.87 4.12
#